data_AF-A0A2E6VD45-F1
#
_entry.id   AF-A0A2E6VD45-F1
#
_cell.length_a   1.000
_cell.length_b   1.000
_cell.length_c   1.000
_cell.angle_alpha   90.00
_cell.angle_beta   90.00
_cell.angle_gamma   90.00
#
_symmetry.space_group_name_H-M   'P 1'
#
loop_
_entity.id
_entity.type
_entity.pdbx_description
1 polymer ?
#
loop_
_entity_poly.entity_id
_entity_poly.type
_entity_poly.pdbx_seq_one_letter_code
_entity_poly.pdbx_strand_id
1 'polypeptide(L)'
;MSSNLYIPKTCKHCGNAFTARTTVTKYCGDTCAKKAYKARKRKEKVQATLTKDMQQQKEAVQIPNLNTVNNKDFLSVTEASQLIGVSRWTIQRMIQQGRLKAVPFGRKRIVVRWQIENLFN
;
A
#
# COMPACT_ATOMS: atom_id res chain seq x y z
N MET A 1 41.54 1.52 33.78
CA MET A 1 40.62 1.22 34.89
C MET A 1 39.62 0.15 34.43
N SER A 2 39.85 -1.12 34.78
CA SER A 2 38.86 -2.18 34.58
C SER A 2 38.24 -2.50 35.93
N SER A 3 37.06 -1.92 36.18
CA SER A 3 36.25 -2.32 37.33
C SER A 3 35.83 -3.79 37.12
N ASN A 4 36.27 -4.68 38.01
CA ASN A 4 35.85 -6.09 38.04
C ASN A 4 34.39 -6.16 38.51
N LEU A 5 33.47 -5.78 37.62
CA LEU A 5 32.04 -5.73 37.87
C LEU A 5 31.46 -7.13 37.67
N TYR A 6 30.81 -7.66 38.70
CA TYR A 6 30.06 -8.92 38.62
C TYR A 6 28.60 -8.62 38.89
N ILE A 7 27.80 -8.61 37.83
CA ILE A 7 26.39 -8.20 37.88
C ILE A 7 25.52 -9.44 37.64
N PRO A 8 24.68 -9.88 38.60
CA PRO A 8 23.73 -10.96 38.36
C PRO A 8 22.65 -10.49 37.38
N LYS A 9 22.41 -11.27 36.32
CA LYS A 9 21.42 -10.97 35.28
C LYS A 9 20.69 -12.26 34.86
N THR A 10 19.52 -12.10 34.26
CA THR A 10 18.79 -13.19 33.62
C THR A 10 18.99 -13.17 32.10
N CYS A 11 19.19 -14.33 31.50
CA CYS A 11 19.42 -14.47 30.07
C CYS A 11 18.12 -14.19 29.30
N LYS A 12 18.14 -13.24 28.36
CA LYS A 12 16.96 -12.91 27.55
C LYS A 12 16.49 -14.03 26.61
N HIS A 13 17.28 -15.09 26.43
CA HIS A 13 16.94 -16.22 25.57
C HIS A 13 16.45 -17.45 26.34
N CYS A 14 17.21 -17.91 27.33
CA CYS A 14 16.88 -19.13 28.09
C CYS A 14 16.28 -18.87 29.48
N GLY A 15 16.22 -17.62 29.95
CA GLY A 15 15.68 -17.28 31.26
C GLY A 15 16.61 -17.55 32.45
N ASN A 16 17.68 -18.34 32.26
CA ASN A 16 18.60 -18.70 33.34
C ASN A 16 19.35 -17.48 33.91
N ALA A 17 19.58 -17.50 35.22
CA ALA A 17 20.45 -16.54 35.90
C ALA A 17 21.92 -16.78 35.54
N PHE A 18 22.67 -15.70 35.33
CA PHE A 18 24.10 -15.74 35.05
C PHE A 18 24.79 -14.47 35.59
N THR A 19 26.11 -14.54 35.80
CA THR A 19 26.91 -13.40 36.22
C THR A 19 27.57 -12.74 35.01
N ALA A 20 27.27 -11.46 34.83
CA ALA A 20 27.77 -10.64 33.74
C ALA A 20 28.94 -9.78 34.18
N ARG A 21 29.99 -9.72 33.35
CA ARG A 21 31.13 -8.82 33.57
C ARG A 21 30.93 -7.38 33.09
N THR A 22 29.97 -7.18 32.19
CA THR A 22 29.69 -5.88 31.58
C THR A 22 28.21 -5.54 31.63
N THR A 23 27.89 -4.25 31.61
CA THR A 23 26.52 -3.75 31.62
C THR A 23 25.76 -4.09 30.32
N VAL A 24 26.47 -4.28 29.21
CA VAL A 24 25.87 -4.55 27.88
C VAL A 24 25.53 -6.02 27.61
N THR A 25 26.06 -6.95 28.39
CA THR A 25 25.77 -8.40 28.22
C THR A 25 24.30 -8.70 28.53
N LYS A 26 23.66 -9.44 27.60
CA LYS A 26 22.22 -9.75 27.60
C LYS A 26 21.93 -11.25 27.68
N TYR A 27 22.92 -12.10 27.45
CA TYR A 27 22.78 -13.54 27.34
C TYR A 27 23.87 -14.24 28.15
N CYS A 28 23.57 -15.45 28.64
CA CYS A 28 24.51 -16.25 29.44
C CYS A 28 25.69 -16.83 28.63
N GLY A 29 25.65 -16.74 27.30
CA GLY A 29 26.74 -17.20 26.43
C GLY A 29 26.42 -17.07 24.93
N ASP A 30 27.41 -17.41 24.10
CA ASP A 30 27.34 -17.25 22.64
C ASP A 30 26.24 -18.08 21.98
N THR A 31 25.96 -19.27 22.51
CA THR A 31 24.92 -20.15 21.99
C THR A 31 23.54 -19.48 22.08
N CYS A 32 23.22 -18.90 23.24
CA CYS A 32 21.99 -18.15 23.47
C CYS A 32 21.94 -16.87 22.63
N ALA A 33 23.05 -16.16 22.49
CA ALA A 33 23.13 -14.97 21.65
C ALA A 33 22.86 -15.29 20.16
N LYS A 34 23.48 -16.36 19.62
CA LYS A 34 23.29 -16.82 18.24
C LYS A 34 21.85 -17.27 17.98
N LYS A 35 21.25 -18.02 18.90
CA LYS A 35 19.84 -18.45 18.79
C LYS A 35 18.88 -17.24 18.82
N ALA A 36 19.10 -16.29 19.74
CA ALA A 36 18.30 -15.06 19.82
C ALA A 36 18.41 -14.21 18.54
N TYR A 37 19.61 -14.09 17.97
CA TYR A 37 19.82 -13.39 16.69
C TYR A 37 19.02 -14.04 15.55
N LYS A 38 19.09 -15.37 15.42
CA LYS A 38 18.35 -16.11 14.39
C LYS A 38 16.84 -15.97 14.58
N ALA A 39 16.34 -16.02 15.81
CA ALA A 39 14.93 -15.82 16.12
C ALA A 39 14.46 -14.40 15.73
N ARG A 40 15.24 -13.36 16.04
CA ARG A 40 14.95 -11.98 15.61
C ARG A 40 14.88 -11.87 14.09
N LYS A 41 15.86 -12.42 13.37
CA LYS A 41 15.88 -12.40 11.89
C LYS A 41 14.71 -13.15 11.26
N ARG A 42 14.22 -14.23 11.87
CA ARG A 42 13.00 -14.91 11.42
C ARG A 42 11.76 -14.03 11.62
N LYS A 43 11.62 -13.38 12.78
CA LYS A 43 10.51 -12.45 13.06
C LYS A 43 10.49 -11.26 12.10
N GLU A 44 11.65 -10.66 11.81
CA GLU A 44 11.78 -9.58 10.82
C GLU A 44 11.25 -10.00 9.43
N LYS A 45 11.57 -11.22 8.97
CA LYS A 45 11.09 -11.74 7.67
C LYS A 45 9.58 -11.97 7.65
N VAL A 46 9.01 -12.50 8.74
CA VAL A 46 7.56 -12.70 8.87
C VAL A 46 6.82 -11.36 8.91
N GLN A 47 7.35 -10.37 9.63
CA GLN A 47 6.75 -9.03 9.64
C GLN A 47 6.80 -8.37 8.27
N ALA A 48 7.92 -8.49 7.54
CA ALA A 48 8.06 -7.92 6.21
C ALA A 48 7.09 -8.52 5.16
N THR A 49 6.69 -9.78 5.31
CA THR A 49 5.70 -10.42 4.44
C THR A 49 4.29 -9.94 4.78
N LEU A 50 3.92 -9.96 6.06
CA LEU A 50 2.64 -9.42 6.53
C LEU A 50 2.42 -7.96 6.10
N THR A 51 3.44 -7.10 6.16
CA THR A 51 3.30 -5.70 5.72
C THR A 51 3.08 -5.55 4.22
N LYS A 52 3.63 -6.45 3.39
CA LYS A 52 3.44 -6.43 1.93
C LYS A 52 2.01 -6.87 1.57
N ASP A 53 1.52 -7.92 2.22
CA ASP A 53 0.15 -8.41 2.00
C ASP A 53 -0.89 -7.36 2.42
N MET A 54 -0.65 -6.65 3.54
CA MET A 54 -1.51 -5.54 3.97
C MET A 54 -1.46 -4.32 3.02
N GLN A 55 -0.35 -4.07 2.33
CA GLN A 55 -0.27 -2.99 1.33
C GLN A 55 -1.04 -3.35 0.05
N GLN A 56 -0.94 -4.60 -0.41
CA GLN A 56 -1.70 -5.08 -1.57
C GLN A 56 -3.22 -5.06 -1.31
N GLN A 57 -3.66 -5.37 -0.09
CA GLN A 57 -5.07 -5.27 0.28
C GLN A 57 -5.57 -3.82 0.37
N LYS A 58 -4.71 -2.85 0.71
CA LYS A 58 -5.07 -1.42 0.72
C LYS A 58 -5.18 -0.82 -0.69
N GLU A 59 -4.46 -1.35 -1.67
CA GLU A 59 -4.60 -0.95 -3.08
C GLU A 59 -5.89 -1.50 -3.71
N ALA A 60 -6.37 -2.68 -3.29
CA ALA A 60 -7.62 -3.26 -3.77
C ALA A 60 -8.90 -2.62 -3.19
N VAL A 61 -8.79 -1.90 -2.06
CA VAL A 61 -9.92 -1.27 -1.35
C VAL A 61 -9.92 0.26 -1.48
N GLN A 62 -9.24 0.81 -2.49
CA GLN A 62 -9.60 2.13 -2.99
C GLN A 62 -10.77 1.95 -3.95
N ILE A 63 -11.97 1.77 -3.39
CA ILE A 63 -13.21 2.03 -4.12
C ILE A 63 -13.07 3.49 -4.58
N PRO A 64 -12.86 3.79 -5.87
CA PRO A 64 -12.78 5.17 -6.31
C PRO A 64 -14.11 5.79 -5.92
N ASN A 65 -14.07 6.85 -5.12
CA ASN A 65 -15.24 7.62 -4.69
C ASN A 65 -16.14 7.90 -5.90
N LEU A 66 -17.15 7.04 -6.11
CA LEU A 66 -18.12 7.08 -7.20
C LEU A 66 -18.89 8.41 -7.20
N ASN A 67 -18.94 9.07 -6.04
CA ASN A 67 -19.67 10.31 -5.83
C ASN A 67 -19.01 11.55 -6.46
N THR A 68 -17.75 11.48 -6.90
CA THR A 68 -17.05 12.64 -7.48
C THR A 68 -17.33 12.86 -8.97
N VAL A 69 -17.89 11.87 -9.66
CA VAL A 69 -18.17 11.95 -11.11
C VAL A 69 -19.46 12.73 -11.37
N ASN A 70 -20.44 12.63 -10.47
CA ASN A 70 -21.78 13.17 -10.71
C ASN A 70 -21.85 14.70 -10.77
N ASN A 71 -20.92 15.42 -10.14
CA ASN A 71 -20.94 16.89 -10.05
C ASN A 71 -20.01 17.61 -11.04
N LYS A 72 -19.43 16.89 -12.02
CA LYS A 72 -18.52 17.49 -13.01
C LYS A 72 -19.24 17.77 -14.33
N ASP A 73 -19.10 18.99 -14.83
CA ASP A 73 -19.61 19.39 -16.16
C ASP A 73 -18.70 18.89 -17.30
N PHE A 74 -17.42 18.70 -16.99
CA PHE A 74 -16.40 18.23 -17.93
C PHE A 74 -15.89 16.87 -17.49
N LEU A 75 -16.13 15.86 -18.32
CA LEU A 75 -15.77 14.48 -18.02
C LEU A 75 -14.63 14.03 -18.94
N SER A 76 -13.65 13.36 -18.36
CA SER A 76 -12.73 12.55 -19.14
C SER A 76 -13.45 11.33 -19.74
N VAL A 77 -12.89 10.74 -20.80
CA VAL A 77 -13.45 9.50 -21.41
C VAL A 77 -13.67 8.38 -20.38
N THR A 78 -12.81 8.27 -19.36
CA THR A 78 -12.98 7.29 -18.28
C THR A 78 -14.16 7.63 -17.37
N GLU A 79 -14.32 8.89 -16.99
CA GLU A 79 -15.42 9.33 -16.13
C GLU A 79 -16.76 9.23 -16.88
N ALA A 80 -16.79 9.60 -18.16
CA ALA A 80 -17.95 9.41 -19.03
C ALA A 80 -18.35 7.93 -19.13
N SER A 81 -17.38 7.01 -19.19
CA SER A 81 -17.66 5.57 -19.23
C SER A 81 -18.26 5.05 -17.93
N GLN A 82 -17.80 5.59 -16.80
CA GLN A 82 -18.35 5.27 -15.47
C GLN A 82 -19.74 5.86 -15.28
N LEU A 83 -20.00 7.08 -15.79
CA LEU A 83 -21.30 7.74 -15.69
C LEU A 83 -22.40 6.98 -16.44
N ILE A 84 -22.11 6.52 -17.67
CA ILE A 84 -23.09 5.82 -18.52
C ILE A 84 -23.11 4.30 -18.22
N GLY A 85 -22.04 3.75 -17.62
CA GLY A 85 -21.91 2.32 -17.38
C GLY A 85 -21.48 1.52 -18.62
N VAL A 86 -20.74 2.12 -19.55
CA VAL A 86 -20.22 1.47 -20.78
C VAL A 86 -18.71 1.30 -20.72
N SER A 87 -18.14 0.50 -21.62
CA SER A 87 -16.68 0.41 -21.73
C SER A 87 -16.06 1.72 -22.22
N ARG A 88 -14.85 2.06 -21.73
CA ARG A 88 -14.04 3.18 -22.24
C ARG A 88 -13.88 3.14 -23.77
N TRP A 89 -13.76 1.94 -24.33
CA TRP A 89 -13.60 1.72 -25.77
C TRP A 89 -14.85 2.09 -26.56
N THR A 90 -16.04 1.89 -26.00
CA THR A 90 -17.30 2.30 -26.62
C THR A 90 -17.33 3.82 -26.83
N ILE A 91 -16.97 4.59 -25.80
CA ILE A 91 -16.90 6.06 -25.90
C ILE A 91 -15.82 6.50 -26.89
N GLN A 92 -14.64 5.88 -26.86
CA GLN A 92 -13.59 6.13 -27.86
C GLN A 92 -14.10 5.91 -29.30
N ARG A 93 -14.85 4.84 -29.54
CA ARG A 93 -15.42 4.53 -30.85
C ARG A 93 -16.47 5.57 -31.27
N MET A 94 -17.33 6.00 -30.34
CA MET A 94 -18.32 7.07 -30.62
C MET A 94 -17.64 8.40 -30.97
N ILE A 95 -16.53 8.73 -30.31
CA ILE A 95 -15.72 9.91 -30.66
C ILE A 95 -15.12 9.75 -32.05
N GLN A 96 -14.56 8.57 -32.37
CA GLN A 96 -13.98 8.30 -33.69
C GLN A 96 -15.02 8.35 -34.82
N GLN A 97 -16.25 7.92 -34.53
CA GLN A 97 -17.40 7.98 -35.45
C GLN A 97 -18.02 9.39 -35.55
N GLY A 98 -17.54 10.37 -34.78
CA GLY A 98 -18.08 11.73 -34.77
C GLY A 98 -19.42 11.89 -34.02
N ARG A 99 -19.93 10.85 -33.36
CA ARG A 99 -21.18 10.89 -32.57
C ARG A 99 -21.02 11.67 -31.25
N LEU A 100 -19.80 11.71 -30.73
CA LEU A 100 -19.44 12.47 -29.53
C LEU A 100 -18.27 13.40 -29.85
N LYS A 101 -18.42 14.69 -29.53
CA LYS A 101 -17.38 15.70 -29.66
C LYS A 101 -16.56 15.70 -28.39
N ALA A 102 -15.27 15.44 -28.55
CA ALA A 102 -14.33 15.46 -27.45
C ALA A 102 -13.19 16.42 -27.77
N VAL A 103 -12.83 17.26 -26.80
CA VAL A 103 -11.73 18.22 -26.94
C VAL A 103 -10.46 17.60 -26.35
N PRO A 104 -9.33 17.57 -27.09
CA PRO A 104 -8.07 17.12 -26.53
C PRO A 104 -7.56 18.13 -25.48
N PHE A 105 -7.23 17.63 -24.29
CA PHE A 105 -6.62 18.40 -23.20
C PHE A 105 -5.38 17.65 -22.71
N GLY A 106 -4.24 17.94 -23.35
CA GLY A 106 -3.00 17.20 -23.17
C GLY A 106 -3.16 15.72 -23.53
N ARG A 107 -2.92 14.82 -22.57
CA ARG A 107 -3.03 13.36 -22.77
C ARG A 107 -4.47 12.83 -22.68
N LYS A 108 -5.42 13.66 -22.21
CA LYS A 108 -6.82 13.25 -22.02
C LYS A 108 -7.70 13.88 -23.09
N ARG A 109 -8.83 13.24 -23.38
CA ARG A 109 -9.93 13.87 -24.13
C ARG A 109 -11.07 14.16 -23.15
N ILE A 110 -11.61 15.36 -23.24
CA ILE A 110 -12.69 15.85 -22.37
C ILE A 110 -13.97 15.94 -23.19
N VAL A 111 -15.05 15.43 -22.62
CA VAL A 111 -16.41 15.47 -23.16
C VAL A 111 -17.26 16.30 -22.20
N VAL A 112 -18.15 17.13 -22.74
CA VAL A 112 -19.06 17.93 -21.93
C VAL A 112 -20.28 17.10 -21.56
N ARG A 113 -20.77 17.23 -20.33
CA ARG A 113 -21.87 16.41 -19.79
C ARG A 113 -23.15 16.53 -20.61
N TRP A 114 -23.57 17.74 -20.97
CA TRP A 114 -24.80 17.97 -21.74
C TRP A 114 -24.84 17.18 -23.06
N GLN A 115 -23.66 16.96 -23.67
CA GLN A 115 -23.59 16.22 -24.93
C GLN A 115 -23.88 14.74 -24.75
N ILE A 116 -23.56 14.18 -23.58
CA ILE A 116 -23.90 12.81 -23.22
C ILE A 116 -25.41 12.71 -22.95
N GLU A 117 -25.97 13.67 -22.23
CA GLU A 117 -27.42 13.73 -21.94
C GLU A 117 -28.23 13.87 -23.23
N ASN A 118 -27.76 14.67 -24.19
CA ASN A 118 -28.35 14.79 -25.52
C ASN A 118 -28.31 13.52 -26.38
N LEU A 119 -27.51 12.50 -26.04
CA LEU A 119 -27.57 11.22 -26.75
C LEU A 119 -28.85 10.43 -26.43
N PHE A 120 -29.52 10.75 -25.32
CA PHE A 120 -30.72 10.07 -24.86
C PHE A 120 -32.01 10.88 -25.12
N ASN A 121 -31.89 12.08 -25.68
CA ASN A 121 -32.99 12.94 -26.10
C ASN A 121 -33.32 12.77 -27.58
#